data_AF-A0A0G4K143-F1
#
_entry.id   AF-A0A0G4K143-F1
#
_cell.length_a   1.000
_cell.length_b   1.000
_cell.length_c   1.000
_cell.angle_alpha   90.00
_cell.angle_beta   90.00
_cell.angle_gamma   90.00
#
_symmetry.space_group_name_H-M   'P 1'
#
loop_
_entity.id
_entity.type
_entity.pdbx_description
1 polymer ?
#
loop_
_entity_poly.entity_id
_entity_poly.type
_entity_poly.pdbx_seq_one_letter_code
_entity_poly.pdbx_strand_id
1 'polypeptide(L)'
;MDHNAKVESRIYWQYKNAPKLIALLLTLPTIAQAQIEEQIAKIKAILDIDNAEGEQLDICGRIAGYSKRPVGTFYPTCSSSAVSDELFRRMIKSKIYKNNSIATIDDVATAMNYILDTEARILDGQDMTMRPVFFEYLDIGSQKLVADYDLIPRPQGVKLRSARFLTYKPFGFGPHYANFRAPFWHGDGIQFYTNLKLTLTIANGMLSGALTASAGVVVSDVDITLIYTLSDDSTVTERLVTDAGGQFSTMLNVGDDFTVVARAQVLTPLCEWENVESGEVITNIFFNGAVTYNGLYTYRG
;
A
#
# COMPACT_ATOMS: atom_id res chain seq x y z
N MET A 1 37.20 -11.37 1.08
CA MET A 1 38.08 -12.31 0.32
C MET A 1 38.33 -13.47 1.26
N ASP A 2 38.19 -14.74 0.88
CA ASP A 2 38.32 -15.83 1.87
C ASP A 2 39.80 -16.07 2.23
N HIS A 3 40.21 -15.59 3.41
CA HIS A 3 41.58 -15.74 3.90
C HIS A 3 41.86 -17.14 4.44
N ASN A 4 40.84 -17.85 4.91
CA ASN A 4 41.00 -19.22 5.41
C ASN A 4 41.35 -20.16 4.25
N ALA A 5 40.59 -20.09 3.15
CA ALA A 5 40.88 -20.86 1.94
C ALA A 5 42.28 -20.59 1.37
N LYS A 6 42.74 -19.33 1.43
CA LYS A 6 44.10 -18.97 1.01
C LYS A 6 45.18 -19.60 1.90
N VAL A 7 44.99 -19.59 3.21
CA VAL A 7 45.94 -20.19 4.15
C VAL A 7 46.03 -21.70 3.93
N GLU A 8 44.89 -22.37 3.78
CA GLU A 8 44.83 -23.82 3.49
C GLU A 8 45.58 -24.19 2.20
N SER A 9 45.45 -23.37 1.15
CA SER A 9 46.16 -23.59 -0.12
C SER A 9 47.69 -23.49 -0.02
N ARG A 10 48.20 -22.81 1.02
CA ARG A 10 49.64 -22.53 1.20
C ARG A 10 50.31 -23.42 2.24
N ILE A 11 49.58 -24.36 2.83
CA ILE A 11 50.15 -25.33 3.77
C ILE A 11 51.06 -26.29 3.00
N TYR A 12 52.32 -26.38 3.40
CA TYR A 12 53.26 -27.35 2.85
C TYR A 12 52.71 -28.77 3.02
N TRP A 13 52.84 -29.61 1.99
CA TRP A 13 52.27 -30.96 1.94
C TRP A 13 52.59 -31.81 3.17
N GLN A 14 53.82 -31.69 3.70
CA GLN A 14 54.29 -32.39 4.90
C GLN A 14 53.41 -32.15 6.14
N TYR A 15 52.76 -30.98 6.23
CA TYR A 15 51.98 -30.55 7.39
C TYR A 15 50.47 -30.57 7.15
N LYS A 16 50.02 -31.07 5.99
CA LYS A 16 48.61 -31.04 5.58
C LYS A 16 47.67 -31.84 6.50
N ASN A 17 48.21 -32.77 7.28
CA ASN A 17 47.47 -33.61 8.24
C ASN A 17 47.79 -33.28 9.71
N ALA A 18 48.41 -32.12 10.00
CA ALA A 18 48.80 -31.74 11.37
C ALA A 18 47.74 -30.83 12.03
N PRO A 19 46.80 -31.35 12.84
CA PRO A 19 45.63 -30.61 13.29
C PRO A 19 45.96 -29.39 14.16
N LYS A 20 46.98 -29.49 15.03
CA LYS A 20 47.40 -28.37 15.90
C LYS A 20 47.97 -27.19 15.11
N LEU A 21 48.74 -27.48 14.06
CA LEU A 21 49.35 -26.44 13.22
C LEU A 21 48.31 -25.76 12.34
N ILE A 22 47.38 -26.53 11.77
CA ILE A 22 46.25 -25.99 10.99
C ILE A 22 45.41 -25.05 11.86
N ALA A 23 45.05 -25.48 13.08
CA ALA A 23 44.31 -24.65 14.02
C ALA A 23 45.04 -23.34 14.33
N LEU A 24 46.36 -23.39 14.59
CA LEU A 24 47.17 -22.20 14.82
C LEU A 24 47.17 -21.25 13.62
N LEU A 25 47.37 -21.78 12.41
CA LEU A 25 47.41 -21.01 11.17
C LEU A 25 46.06 -20.36 10.84
N LEU A 26 44.94 -20.99 11.18
CA LEU A 26 43.60 -20.47 10.95
C LEU A 26 43.16 -19.40 11.97
N THR A 27 43.84 -19.27 13.12
CA THR A 27 43.45 -18.28 14.15
C THR A 27 43.46 -16.84 13.62
N LEU A 28 44.58 -16.40 13.04
CA LEU A 28 44.75 -15.06 12.49
C LEU A 28 43.79 -14.73 11.33
N PRO A 29 43.66 -15.54 10.27
CA PRO A 29 42.75 -15.25 9.18
C PRO A 29 41.30 -15.27 9.65
N THR A 30 40.92 -16.13 10.59
CA THR A 30 39.56 -16.12 11.17
C THR A 30 39.27 -14.82 11.92
N ILE A 31 40.22 -14.36 12.76
CA ILE A 31 40.09 -13.08 13.47
C ILE A 31 40.03 -11.92 12.46
N ALA A 32 40.91 -11.91 11.45
CA ALA A 32 40.94 -10.86 10.44
C ALA A 32 39.64 -10.81 9.62
N GLN A 33 39.09 -11.97 9.23
CA GLN A 33 37.86 -12.07 8.45
C GLN A 33 36.67 -11.53 9.26
N ALA A 34 36.51 -11.97 10.50
CA ALA A 34 35.35 -11.64 11.34
C ALA A 34 35.44 -10.22 11.95
N GLN A 35 36.62 -9.80 12.40
CA GLN A 35 36.77 -8.54 13.14
C GLN A 35 37.19 -7.36 12.27
N ILE A 36 37.85 -7.60 11.13
CA ILE A 36 38.36 -6.51 10.29
C ILE A 36 37.58 -6.44 8.99
N GLU A 37 37.57 -7.50 8.17
CA GLU A 37 36.91 -7.45 6.86
C GLU A 37 35.41 -7.21 6.97
N GLU A 38 34.71 -7.92 7.86
CA GLU A 38 33.27 -7.74 8.06
C GLU A 38 32.95 -6.32 8.54
N GLN A 39 33.76 -5.76 9.45
CA GLN A 39 33.56 -4.40 9.96
C GLN A 39 33.86 -3.35 8.89
N ILE A 40 34.89 -3.53 8.06
CA ILE A 40 35.18 -2.66 6.91
C ILE A 40 34.03 -2.72 5.89
N ALA A 41 33.48 -3.92 5.65
CA ALA A 41 32.33 -4.08 4.77
C ALA A 41 31.10 -3.31 5.30
N LYS A 42 30.84 -3.38 6.61
CA LYS A 42 29.79 -2.58 7.27
C LYS A 42 30.04 -1.07 7.13
N ILE A 43 31.27 -0.61 7.36
CA ILE A 43 31.64 0.81 7.18
C ILE A 43 31.43 1.25 5.73
N LYS A 44 31.74 0.39 4.75
CA LYS A 44 31.52 0.70 3.34
C LYS A 44 30.03 0.80 2.99
N ALA A 45 29.19 -0.04 3.58
CA ALA A 45 27.75 -0.09 3.32
C ALA A 45 26.92 0.89 4.17
N ILE A 46 27.51 1.56 5.17
CA ILE A 46 26.77 2.41 6.12
C ILE A 46 26.06 3.60 5.45
N LEU A 47 26.55 4.05 4.29
CA LEU A 47 25.99 5.15 3.51
C LEU A 47 25.24 4.65 2.25
N ASP A 48 24.96 3.35 2.18
CA ASP A 48 24.18 2.79 1.09
C ASP A 48 22.70 3.08 1.33
N ILE A 49 22.16 4.05 0.56
CA ILE A 49 20.78 4.52 0.69
C ILE A 49 19.74 3.42 0.47
N ASP A 50 20.03 2.42 -0.37
CA ASP A 50 19.06 1.39 -0.73
C ASP A 50 18.93 0.34 0.38
N ASN A 51 20.00 0.10 1.14
CA ASN A 51 20.05 -0.89 2.23
C ASN A 51 19.98 -0.27 3.63
N ALA A 52 20.23 1.02 3.80
CA ALA A 52 20.21 1.68 5.10
C ALA A 52 18.80 1.69 5.74
N GLU A 53 18.79 1.46 7.05
CA GLU A 53 17.59 1.44 7.90
C GLU A 53 17.82 2.24 9.20
N GLY A 54 16.73 2.73 9.78
CA GLY A 54 16.75 3.49 11.05
C GLY A 54 17.74 4.66 11.06
N GLU A 55 18.63 4.67 12.06
CA GLU A 55 19.61 5.76 12.28
C GLU A 55 20.61 5.91 11.12
N GLN A 56 20.97 4.82 10.43
CA GLN A 56 21.88 4.90 9.28
C GLN A 56 21.25 5.71 8.14
N LEU A 57 19.95 5.50 7.91
CA LEU A 57 19.19 6.26 6.93
C LEU A 57 19.02 7.72 7.36
N ASP A 58 18.89 7.99 8.67
CA ASP A 58 18.85 9.35 9.22
C ASP A 58 20.17 10.09 9.03
N ILE A 59 21.31 9.42 9.14
CA ILE A 59 22.63 9.97 8.79
C ILE A 59 22.67 10.32 7.30
N CYS A 60 22.20 9.44 6.42
CA CYS A 60 22.11 9.71 4.98
C CYS A 60 21.22 10.94 4.70
N GLY A 61 20.07 11.04 5.39
CA GLY A 61 19.19 12.18 5.30
C GLY A 61 19.85 13.49 5.72
N ARG A 62 20.61 13.47 6.82
CA ARG A 62 21.39 14.63 7.30
C ARG A 62 22.42 15.09 6.29
N ILE A 63 23.10 14.17 5.62
CA ILE A 63 24.05 14.48 4.53
C ILE A 63 23.32 15.13 3.35
N ALA A 64 22.13 14.63 2.99
CA ALA A 64 21.32 15.17 1.90
C ALA A 64 20.61 16.51 2.23
N GLY A 65 20.67 16.96 3.49
CA GLY A 65 20.13 18.25 3.93
C GLY A 65 18.86 18.18 4.79
N TYR A 66 18.42 16.98 5.19
CA TYR A 66 17.34 16.82 6.18
C TYR A 66 17.91 16.85 7.60
N SER A 67 17.67 17.93 8.34
CA SER A 67 18.16 18.05 9.73
C SER A 67 17.53 17.03 10.68
N LYS A 68 16.28 16.65 10.41
CA LYS A 68 15.52 15.62 11.12
C LYS A 68 14.62 14.89 10.14
N ARG A 69 14.24 13.68 10.49
CA ARG A 69 13.22 12.92 9.76
C ARG A 69 11.90 13.71 9.74
N PRO A 70 11.33 13.97 8.55
CA PRO A 70 10.04 14.65 8.45
C PRO A 70 8.94 13.87 9.17
N VAL A 71 7.94 14.60 9.65
CA VAL A 71 6.72 14.03 10.23
C VAL A 71 5.58 14.28 9.28
N GLY A 72 4.73 13.28 9.10
CA GLY A 72 3.55 13.39 8.24
C GLY A 72 2.45 12.47 8.73
N THR A 73 1.25 12.67 8.18
CA THR A 73 0.09 11.81 8.42
C THR A 73 -0.04 10.84 7.26
N PHE A 74 0.26 9.57 7.50
CA PHE A 74 0.22 8.54 6.47
C PHE A 74 -0.77 7.43 6.86
N TYR A 75 -1.44 6.88 5.87
CA TYR A 75 -2.23 5.66 6.00
C TYR A 75 -1.31 4.46 6.35
N PRO A 76 -1.74 3.48 7.18
CA PRO A 76 -3.06 3.29 7.79
C PRO A 76 -3.25 3.95 9.17
N THR A 77 -2.18 4.38 9.82
CA THR A 77 -2.25 4.90 11.20
C THR A 77 -2.87 6.30 11.28
N CYS A 78 -2.83 7.07 10.19
CA CYS A 78 -3.45 8.39 10.02
C CYS A 78 -3.24 9.35 11.21
N SER A 79 -2.10 9.20 11.87
CA SER A 79 -1.65 10.00 12.98
C SER A 79 -0.30 10.60 12.62
N SER A 80 0.05 11.72 13.27
CA SER A 80 1.33 12.37 13.02
C SER A 80 2.46 11.47 13.53
N SER A 81 3.15 10.80 12.60
CA SER A 81 4.31 9.96 12.88
C SER A 81 5.50 10.38 12.04
N ALA A 82 6.70 9.97 12.45
CA ALA A 82 7.85 10.06 11.57
C ALA A 82 7.61 9.22 10.32
N VAL A 83 8.13 9.69 9.18
CA VAL A 83 8.04 8.99 7.89
C VAL A 83 8.72 7.61 8.00
N SER A 84 8.15 6.57 7.37
CA SER A 84 8.77 5.24 7.32
C SER A 84 10.09 5.26 6.54
N ASP A 85 10.98 4.28 6.76
CA ASP A 85 12.28 4.24 6.10
C ASP A 85 12.15 4.24 4.56
N GLU A 86 11.18 3.52 4.02
CA GLU A 86 10.93 3.50 2.57
C GLU A 86 10.55 4.87 2.02
N LEU A 87 9.57 5.52 2.66
CA LEU A 87 9.12 6.85 2.26
C LEU A 87 10.24 7.89 2.43
N PHE A 88 11.02 7.79 3.50
CA PHE A 88 12.14 8.69 3.76
C PHE A 88 13.26 8.51 2.74
N ARG A 89 13.54 7.26 2.32
CA ARG A 89 14.47 6.96 1.23
C ARG A 89 14.08 7.69 -0.06
N ARG A 90 12.79 7.67 -0.43
CA ARG A 90 12.28 8.40 -1.61
C ARG A 90 12.48 9.90 -1.47
N MET A 91 12.27 10.47 -0.29
CA MET A 91 12.52 11.89 -0.02
C MET A 91 14.00 12.28 -0.17
N ILE A 92 14.92 11.45 0.36
CA ILE A 92 16.36 11.66 0.22
C ILE A 92 16.78 11.60 -1.25
N LYS A 93 16.33 10.56 -1.99
CA LYS A 93 16.56 10.41 -3.44
C LYS A 93 16.10 11.66 -4.19
N SER A 94 14.91 12.16 -3.87
CA SER A 94 14.37 13.41 -4.42
C SER A 94 15.27 14.61 -4.19
N LYS A 95 15.79 14.81 -2.97
CA LYS A 95 16.70 15.94 -2.70
C LYS A 95 18.02 15.85 -3.44
N ILE A 96 18.62 14.66 -3.47
CA ILE A 96 19.87 14.43 -4.22
C ILE A 96 19.65 14.77 -5.69
N TYR A 97 18.54 14.33 -6.29
CA TYR A 97 18.22 14.64 -7.68
C TYR A 97 17.91 16.13 -7.89
N LYS A 98 17.15 16.78 -7.01
CA LYS A 98 16.86 18.22 -7.13
C LYS A 98 18.11 19.09 -7.13
N ASN A 99 19.16 18.68 -6.42
CA ASN A 99 20.41 19.43 -6.36
C ASN A 99 21.29 19.23 -7.59
N ASN A 100 21.14 18.11 -8.31
CA ASN A 100 22.02 17.74 -9.43
C ASN A 100 21.31 17.72 -10.80
N SER A 101 19.99 17.85 -10.83
CA SER A 101 19.17 17.77 -12.04
C SER A 101 19.38 18.97 -12.96
N ILE A 102 19.43 18.70 -14.27
CA ILE A 102 19.41 19.71 -15.34
C ILE A 102 17.95 20.11 -15.66
N ALA A 103 17.00 19.26 -15.26
CA ALA A 103 15.56 19.48 -15.34
C ALA A 103 15.00 19.58 -16.77
N THR A 104 15.63 18.88 -17.72
CA THR A 104 15.03 18.59 -19.03
C THR A 104 13.88 17.59 -18.87
N ILE A 105 13.00 17.49 -19.86
CA ILE A 105 11.82 16.61 -19.77
C ILE A 105 12.21 15.13 -19.52
N ASP A 106 13.27 14.65 -20.18
CA ASP A 106 13.79 13.29 -20.04
C ASP A 106 14.51 13.09 -18.70
N ASP A 107 15.21 14.11 -18.21
CA ASP A 107 15.87 14.10 -16.90
C ASP A 107 14.84 14.05 -15.77
N VAL A 108 13.76 14.84 -15.86
CA VAL A 108 12.67 14.81 -14.88
C VAL A 108 11.95 13.46 -14.91
N ALA A 109 11.71 12.88 -16.09
CA ALA A 109 11.12 11.54 -16.19
C ALA A 109 12.04 10.47 -15.56
N THR A 110 13.35 10.54 -15.81
CA THR A 110 14.34 9.63 -15.21
C THR A 110 14.39 9.79 -13.69
N ALA A 111 14.38 11.03 -13.20
CA ALA A 111 14.37 11.32 -11.78
C ALA A 111 13.11 10.76 -11.11
N MET A 112 11.95 10.91 -11.75
CA MET A 112 10.70 10.33 -11.24
C MET A 112 10.74 8.82 -11.14
N ASN A 113 11.23 8.14 -12.18
CA ASN A 113 11.38 6.69 -12.17
C ASN A 113 12.30 6.24 -11.02
N TYR A 114 13.41 6.96 -10.78
CA TYR A 114 14.33 6.67 -9.69
C TYR A 114 13.75 6.96 -8.28
N ILE A 115 12.97 8.03 -8.13
CA ILE A 115 12.41 8.45 -6.84
C ILE A 115 11.22 7.58 -6.44
N LEU A 116 10.35 7.22 -7.39
CA LEU A 116 9.06 6.58 -7.11
C LEU A 116 9.01 5.10 -7.47
N ASP A 117 10.03 4.59 -8.15
CA ASP A 117 10.14 3.19 -8.59
C ASP A 117 8.98 2.76 -9.51
N THR A 118 8.47 3.69 -10.30
CA THR A 118 7.38 3.49 -11.27
C THR A 118 7.69 4.26 -12.54
N GLU A 119 7.28 3.72 -13.70
CA GLU A 119 7.38 4.45 -14.96
C GLU A 119 6.44 5.67 -14.93
N ALA A 120 7.03 6.86 -15.08
CA ALA A 120 6.33 8.11 -15.19
C ALA A 120 6.69 8.82 -16.51
N ARG A 121 5.70 9.49 -17.10
CA ARG A 121 5.93 10.41 -18.21
C ARG A 121 5.60 11.83 -17.81
N ILE A 122 6.40 12.77 -18.31
CA ILE A 122 6.15 14.19 -18.14
C ILE A 122 5.46 14.73 -19.39
N LEU A 123 4.40 15.50 -19.14
CA LEU A 123 3.73 16.31 -20.15
C LEU A 123 4.13 17.76 -19.95
N ASP A 124 4.70 18.37 -20.98
CA ASP A 124 4.91 19.80 -21.05
C ASP A 124 3.65 20.50 -21.58
N GLY A 125 3.13 21.44 -20.81
CA GLY A 125 1.99 22.27 -21.20
C GLY A 125 2.35 23.39 -22.17
N GLN A 126 3.65 23.65 -22.41
CA GLN A 126 4.18 24.80 -23.17
C GLN A 126 3.72 26.17 -22.65
N ASP A 127 3.16 26.20 -21.44
CA ASP A 127 2.60 27.37 -20.75
C ASP A 127 3.29 27.58 -19.39
N MET A 128 4.59 27.23 -19.29
CA MET A 128 5.34 27.13 -18.04
C MET A 128 4.67 26.21 -17.01
N THR A 129 3.96 25.18 -17.48
CA THR A 129 3.46 24.12 -16.62
C THR A 129 3.90 22.75 -17.12
N MET A 130 4.16 21.85 -16.18
CA MET A 130 4.45 20.45 -16.46
C MET A 130 3.52 19.57 -15.65
N ARG A 131 3.25 18.37 -16.14
CA ARG A 131 2.40 17.41 -15.44
C ARG A 131 2.98 16.00 -15.48
N PRO A 132 3.15 15.35 -14.33
CA PRO A 132 3.50 13.94 -14.28
C PRO A 132 2.28 13.05 -14.56
N VAL A 133 2.52 11.98 -15.31
CA VAL A 133 1.54 10.96 -15.66
C VAL A 133 2.11 9.59 -15.31
N PHE A 134 1.40 8.87 -14.45
CA PHE A 134 1.72 7.51 -14.06
C PHE A 134 0.79 6.52 -14.78
N PHE A 135 1.36 5.40 -15.23
CA PHE A 135 0.62 4.31 -15.88
C PHE A 135 0.28 3.18 -14.92
N GLU A 136 0.97 3.12 -13.79
CA GLU A 136 0.79 2.12 -12.75
C GLU A 136 0.30 2.79 -11.46
N TYR A 137 -0.29 1.97 -10.60
CA TYR A 137 -0.73 2.42 -9.29
C TYR A 137 0.51 2.73 -8.43
N LEU A 138 0.64 3.99 -8.02
CA LEU A 138 1.64 4.40 -7.05
C LEU A 138 1.11 4.13 -5.63
N ASP A 139 1.95 3.64 -4.74
CA ASP A 139 1.59 3.47 -3.33
C ASP A 139 1.06 4.79 -2.71
N ILE A 140 0.10 4.66 -1.79
CA ILE A 140 -0.61 5.76 -1.13
C ILE A 140 0.37 6.71 -0.44
N GLY A 141 1.31 6.16 0.32
CA GLY A 141 2.29 6.96 1.04
C GLY A 141 3.11 7.80 0.06
N SER A 142 3.45 7.23 -1.09
CA SER A 142 4.17 7.93 -2.15
C SER A 142 3.32 8.97 -2.88
N GLN A 143 2.04 8.71 -3.13
CA GLN A 143 1.12 9.70 -3.68
C GLN A 143 0.98 10.90 -2.74
N LYS A 144 0.79 10.64 -1.44
CA LYS A 144 0.72 11.66 -0.39
C LYS A 144 2.01 12.48 -0.31
N LEU A 145 3.17 11.82 -0.36
CA LEU A 145 4.46 12.50 -0.39
C LEU A 145 4.62 13.42 -1.61
N VAL A 146 4.23 12.96 -2.80
CA VAL A 146 4.31 13.78 -4.03
C VAL A 146 3.40 15.01 -3.93
N ALA A 147 2.23 14.87 -3.33
CA ALA A 147 1.30 15.98 -3.12
C ALA A 147 1.79 16.99 -2.07
N ASP A 148 2.33 16.51 -0.94
CA ASP A 148 2.66 17.36 0.20
C ASP A 148 4.07 17.98 0.12
N TYR A 149 5.06 17.27 -0.45
CA TYR A 149 6.49 17.59 -0.27
C TYR A 149 7.25 18.07 -1.52
N ASP A 150 6.57 18.39 -2.64
CA ASP A 150 7.20 18.78 -3.92
C ASP A 150 8.48 17.95 -4.18
N LEU A 151 8.33 16.66 -4.44
CA LEU A 151 9.47 15.74 -4.61
C LEU A 151 10.08 15.77 -6.01
N ILE A 152 9.35 16.26 -7.00
CA ILE A 152 9.75 16.14 -8.40
C ILE A 152 10.66 17.33 -8.77
N PRO A 153 11.84 17.11 -9.38
CA PRO A 153 12.67 18.21 -9.86
C PRO A 153 11.96 18.95 -11.00
N ARG A 154 12.14 20.27 -11.06
CA ARG A 154 11.52 21.12 -12.07
C ARG A 154 12.40 22.33 -12.36
N PRO A 155 12.41 22.85 -13.60
CA PRO A 155 13.03 24.12 -13.91
C PRO A 155 12.42 25.26 -13.09
N GLN A 156 13.24 26.27 -12.85
CA GLN A 156 12.80 27.47 -12.15
C GLN A 156 11.67 28.16 -12.90
N GLY A 157 10.61 28.53 -12.18
CA GLY A 157 9.44 29.21 -12.75
C GLY A 157 8.40 28.30 -13.39
N VAL A 158 8.64 26.99 -13.49
CA VAL A 158 7.66 26.03 -14.03
C VAL A 158 6.75 25.50 -12.92
N LYS A 159 5.44 25.57 -13.14
CA LYS A 159 4.45 25.01 -12.22
C LYS A 159 4.25 23.52 -12.49
N LEU A 160 4.48 22.69 -11.47
CA LEU A 160 4.07 21.30 -11.50
C LEU A 160 2.55 21.23 -11.22
N ARG A 161 1.79 20.68 -12.16
CA ARG A 161 0.37 20.37 -11.94
C ARG A 161 0.23 19.04 -11.19
N SER A 162 -0.93 18.84 -10.57
CA SER A 162 -1.26 17.57 -9.93
C SER A 162 -1.01 16.39 -10.86
N ALA A 163 -0.44 15.32 -10.31
CA ALA A 163 -0.20 14.08 -11.01
C ALA A 163 -1.50 13.49 -11.56
N ARG A 164 -1.39 12.78 -12.69
CA ARG A 164 -2.48 11.98 -13.25
C ARG A 164 -2.12 10.51 -13.21
N PHE A 165 -3.09 9.70 -12.84
CA PHE A 165 -3.00 8.24 -12.88
C PHE A 165 -3.90 7.75 -14.01
N LEU A 166 -3.35 7.01 -14.95
CA LEU A 166 -4.10 6.42 -16.05
C LEU A 166 -4.41 4.96 -15.72
N THR A 167 -5.69 4.58 -15.76
CA THR A 167 -6.14 3.20 -15.54
C THR A 167 -6.00 2.32 -16.78
N TYR A 168 -5.75 2.92 -17.94
CA TYR A 168 -5.49 2.23 -19.20
C TYR A 168 -4.55 3.07 -20.07
N LYS A 169 -3.90 2.46 -21.07
CA LYS A 169 -3.06 3.16 -22.04
C LYS A 169 -3.96 3.81 -23.12
N PRO A 170 -4.16 5.15 -23.12
CA PRO A 170 -4.94 5.77 -24.18
C PRO A 170 -4.12 5.81 -25.48
N PHE A 171 -4.81 5.67 -26.62
CA PHE A 171 -4.25 5.91 -27.94
C PHE A 171 -5.08 6.99 -28.64
N GLY A 172 -4.42 7.96 -29.25
CA GLY A 172 -5.07 9.02 -30.02
C GLY A 172 -4.20 10.27 -30.17
N PHE A 173 -4.55 11.10 -31.14
CA PHE A 173 -3.96 12.43 -31.34
C PHE A 173 -4.98 13.47 -30.90
N GLY A 174 -4.59 14.38 -30.01
CA GLY A 174 -5.44 15.53 -29.71
C GLY A 174 -5.17 16.68 -30.68
N PRO A 175 -6.02 17.71 -30.68
CA PRO A 175 -5.69 19.00 -31.28
C PRO A 175 -4.38 19.53 -30.71
N HIS A 176 -3.66 20.35 -31.48
CA HIS A 176 -2.47 21.08 -30.99
C HIS A 176 -2.75 21.68 -29.60
N TYR A 177 -1.87 21.42 -28.63
CA TYR A 177 -1.99 21.87 -27.23
C TYR A 177 -3.14 21.26 -26.39
N ALA A 178 -3.84 20.23 -26.90
CA ALA A 178 -4.99 19.62 -26.22
C ALA A 178 -4.93 18.09 -26.08
N ASN A 179 -3.76 17.48 -26.29
CA ASN A 179 -3.54 16.03 -26.30
C ASN A 179 -4.09 15.24 -25.10
N PHE A 180 -4.44 15.91 -23.99
CA PHE A 180 -4.98 15.26 -22.78
C PHE A 180 -6.12 16.04 -22.10
N ARG A 181 -6.92 16.82 -22.85
CA ARG A 181 -8.27 17.27 -22.44
C ARG A 181 -9.34 16.26 -22.89
N ALA A 182 -9.09 14.99 -22.68
CA ALA A 182 -9.91 13.92 -23.22
C ALA A 182 -10.82 13.31 -22.16
N PRO A 183 -11.99 12.75 -22.54
CA PRO A 183 -12.99 12.19 -21.62
C PRO A 183 -12.51 10.97 -20.81
N PHE A 184 -11.30 10.49 -21.04
CA PHE A 184 -10.62 9.49 -20.22
C PHE A 184 -9.96 10.04 -18.96
N TRP A 185 -9.98 11.37 -18.80
CA TRP A 185 -9.45 12.07 -17.66
C TRP A 185 -10.53 12.15 -16.57
N HIS A 186 -10.31 11.44 -15.48
CA HIS A 186 -11.25 11.36 -14.36
C HIS A 186 -11.23 12.59 -13.43
N GLY A 187 -10.29 13.53 -13.63
CA GLY A 187 -10.11 14.74 -12.83
C GLY A 187 -8.63 14.97 -12.46
N ASP A 188 -8.29 16.16 -11.98
CA ASP A 188 -6.92 16.48 -11.52
C ASP A 188 -6.86 16.27 -10.00
N GLY A 189 -5.80 15.63 -9.51
CA GLY A 189 -5.60 15.33 -8.08
C GLY A 189 -5.34 13.84 -7.82
N ILE A 190 -5.11 13.49 -6.55
CA ILE A 190 -5.11 12.10 -6.12
C ILE A 190 -6.56 11.62 -6.17
N GLN A 191 -6.86 10.76 -7.14
CA GLN A 191 -8.16 10.09 -7.21
C GLN A 191 -7.97 8.64 -6.80
N PHE A 192 -8.28 8.37 -5.54
CA PHE A 192 -8.34 7.03 -5.02
C PHE A 192 -9.77 6.52 -5.14
N TYR A 193 -10.01 5.58 -6.05
CA TYR A 193 -11.29 4.88 -6.13
C TYR A 193 -11.25 3.72 -5.14
N THR A 194 -11.85 3.92 -3.98
CA THR A 194 -11.93 2.87 -2.95
C THR A 194 -12.65 1.63 -3.47
N ASN A 195 -13.61 1.80 -4.41
CA ASN A 195 -14.50 0.75 -4.93
C ASN A 195 -15.02 -0.14 -3.79
N LEU A 196 -15.27 0.47 -2.63
CA LEU A 196 -15.69 -0.23 -1.45
C LEU A 196 -17.06 -0.83 -1.71
N LYS A 197 -17.13 -2.16 -1.58
CA LYS A 197 -18.35 -2.93 -1.73
C LYS A 197 -18.48 -3.85 -0.55
N LEU A 198 -19.59 -3.71 0.16
CA LEU A 198 -19.99 -4.63 1.20
C LEU A 198 -21.11 -5.50 0.63
N THR A 199 -20.86 -6.80 0.57
CA THR A 199 -21.83 -7.77 0.05
C THR A 199 -22.27 -8.70 1.16
N LEU A 200 -23.55 -9.03 1.17
CA LEU A 200 -24.14 -10.01 2.06
C LEU A 200 -24.70 -11.16 1.23
N THR A 201 -24.58 -12.38 1.75
CA THR A 201 -25.14 -13.58 1.15
C THR A 201 -25.56 -14.53 2.26
N ILE A 202 -26.79 -15.01 2.16
CA ILE A 202 -27.34 -16.02 3.07
C ILE A 202 -27.36 -17.35 2.34
N ALA A 203 -26.73 -18.36 2.93
CA ALA A 203 -26.77 -19.73 2.44
C ALA A 203 -26.79 -20.71 3.61
N ASN A 204 -27.65 -21.72 3.56
CA ASN A 204 -27.69 -22.82 4.53
C ASN A 204 -27.75 -22.38 6.01
N GLY A 205 -28.48 -21.31 6.33
CA GLY A 205 -28.61 -20.79 7.71
C GLY A 205 -27.41 -19.97 8.22
N MET A 206 -26.44 -19.69 7.36
CA MET A 206 -25.28 -18.84 7.67
C MET A 206 -25.36 -17.54 6.87
N LEU A 207 -25.23 -16.42 7.58
CA LEU A 207 -25.05 -15.11 6.96
C LEU A 207 -23.55 -14.91 6.77
N SER A 208 -23.14 -14.72 5.53
CA SER A 208 -21.76 -14.43 5.15
C SER A 208 -21.71 -13.10 4.42
N GLY A 209 -20.58 -12.41 4.53
CA GLY A 209 -20.34 -11.23 3.75
C GLY A 209 -18.87 -10.99 3.47
N ALA A 210 -18.63 -10.14 2.49
CA ALA A 210 -17.30 -9.73 2.09
C ALA A 210 -17.26 -8.21 1.91
N LEU A 211 -16.29 -7.59 2.58
CA LEU A 211 -15.84 -6.24 2.34
C LEU A 211 -14.72 -6.30 1.30
N THR A 212 -14.99 -5.78 0.12
CA THR A 212 -14.01 -5.70 -0.98
C THR A 212 -13.70 -4.25 -1.30
N ALA A 213 -12.44 -3.98 -1.62
CA ALA A 213 -11.95 -2.64 -1.95
C ALA A 213 -10.89 -2.74 -3.06
N SER A 214 -10.57 -1.61 -3.67
CA SER A 214 -9.42 -1.47 -4.55
C SER A 214 -8.10 -1.67 -3.80
N ALA A 215 -7.04 -1.98 -4.56
CA ALA A 215 -5.69 -2.09 -4.03
C ALA A 215 -5.30 -0.84 -3.20
N GLY A 216 -4.72 -1.06 -2.03
CA GLY A 216 -4.28 -0.02 -1.11
C GLY A 216 -5.21 0.25 0.08
N VAL A 217 -6.44 -0.28 0.10
CA VAL A 217 -7.30 -0.22 1.29
C VAL A 217 -7.13 -1.49 2.13
N VAL A 218 -6.85 -1.33 3.41
CA VAL A 218 -6.91 -2.40 4.40
C VAL A 218 -8.38 -2.74 4.66
N VAL A 219 -8.76 -3.98 4.33
CA VAL A 219 -10.10 -4.54 4.57
C VAL A 219 -10.13 -5.50 5.76
N SER A 220 -8.98 -5.76 6.39
CA SER A 220 -8.85 -6.62 7.57
C SER A 220 -9.07 -5.85 8.86
N ASP A 221 -9.53 -6.53 9.91
CA ASP A 221 -9.77 -5.96 11.23
C ASP A 221 -10.72 -4.75 11.20
N VAL A 222 -11.67 -4.75 10.27
CA VAL A 222 -12.70 -3.72 10.12
C VAL A 222 -13.96 -4.13 10.88
N ASP A 223 -14.46 -3.23 11.71
CA ASP A 223 -15.73 -3.41 12.43
C ASP A 223 -16.93 -3.31 11.46
N ILE A 224 -17.76 -4.35 11.46
CA ILE A 224 -19.00 -4.44 10.71
C ILE A 224 -20.16 -4.52 11.68
N THR A 225 -21.15 -3.66 11.48
CA THR A 225 -22.41 -3.69 12.23
C THR A 225 -23.50 -4.25 11.32
N LEU A 226 -24.04 -5.40 11.70
CA LEU A 226 -25.26 -5.95 11.13
C LEU A 226 -26.47 -5.36 11.84
N ILE A 227 -27.44 -4.89 11.07
CA ILE A 227 -28.70 -4.36 11.57
C ILE A 227 -29.81 -5.25 11.00
N TYR A 228 -30.44 -6.03 11.89
CA TYR A 228 -31.59 -6.85 11.58
C TYR A 228 -32.85 -6.04 11.91
N THR A 229 -33.77 -5.93 10.94
CA THR A 229 -35.11 -5.35 11.14
C THR A 229 -36.11 -6.50 11.13
N LEU A 230 -36.80 -6.69 12.24
CA LEU A 230 -37.81 -7.73 12.41
C LEU A 230 -39.16 -7.27 11.84
N SER A 231 -40.11 -8.19 11.69
CA SER A 231 -41.45 -7.90 11.17
C SER A 231 -42.28 -6.90 11.99
N ASP A 232 -41.87 -6.63 13.23
CA ASP A 232 -42.47 -5.64 14.13
C ASP A 232 -41.78 -4.26 14.09
N ASP A 233 -40.93 -4.03 13.08
CA ASP A 233 -40.05 -2.86 12.91
C ASP A 233 -39.01 -2.67 14.03
N SER A 234 -38.87 -3.63 14.95
CA SER A 234 -37.81 -3.59 15.95
C SER A 234 -36.46 -3.94 15.32
N THR A 235 -35.39 -3.32 15.83
CA THR A 235 -34.03 -3.49 15.30
C THR A 235 -33.13 -4.19 16.30
N VAL A 236 -32.40 -5.19 15.83
CA VAL A 236 -31.37 -5.91 16.59
C VAL A 236 -30.04 -5.68 15.89
N THR A 237 -28.99 -5.37 16.66
CA THR A 237 -27.65 -5.12 16.10
C THR A 237 -26.64 -6.15 16.57
N GLU A 238 -25.77 -6.56 15.66
CA GLU A 238 -24.68 -7.50 15.92
C GLU A 238 -23.38 -6.90 15.36
N ARG A 239 -22.27 -7.07 16.07
CA ARG A 239 -20.96 -6.57 15.62
C ARG A 239 -20.04 -7.74 15.28
N LEU A 240 -19.42 -7.65 14.12
CA LEU A 240 -18.46 -8.62 13.61
C LEU A 240 -17.20 -7.88 13.16
N VAL A 241 -16.09 -8.60 13.07
CA VAL A 241 -14.81 -8.08 12.59
C VAL A 241 -14.40 -8.88 11.36
N THR A 242 -13.89 -8.21 10.33
CA THR A 242 -13.40 -8.88 9.12
C THR A 242 -12.07 -9.61 9.34
N ASP A 243 -11.89 -10.73 8.65
CA ASP A 243 -10.61 -11.44 8.58
C ASP A 243 -9.60 -10.76 7.62
N ALA A 244 -8.43 -11.37 7.45
CA ALA A 244 -7.38 -10.88 6.56
C ALA A 244 -7.82 -10.71 5.09
N GLY A 245 -8.87 -11.41 4.66
CA GLY A 245 -9.45 -11.34 3.32
C GLY A 245 -10.66 -10.40 3.22
N GLY A 246 -11.02 -9.68 4.29
CA GLY A 246 -12.21 -8.83 4.34
C GLY A 246 -13.52 -9.62 4.51
N GLN A 247 -13.46 -10.89 4.88
CA GLN A 247 -14.63 -11.75 5.02
C GLN A 247 -15.11 -11.81 6.47
N PHE A 248 -16.41 -12.04 6.62
CA PHE A 248 -17.04 -12.25 7.92
C PHE A 248 -18.24 -13.20 7.77
N SER A 249 -18.56 -13.90 8.84
CA SER A 249 -19.71 -14.81 8.86
C SER A 249 -20.26 -14.93 10.27
N THR A 250 -21.58 -15.08 10.37
CA THR A 250 -22.27 -15.40 11.63
C THR A 250 -23.38 -16.42 11.37
N MET A 251 -23.71 -17.18 12.42
CA MET A 251 -24.85 -18.09 12.38
C MET A 251 -26.13 -17.29 12.64
N LEU A 252 -27.16 -17.51 11.82
CA LEU A 252 -28.44 -16.84 12.00
C LEU A 252 -29.14 -17.40 13.25
N ASN A 253 -29.26 -16.57 14.28
CA ASN A 253 -29.97 -16.89 15.53
C ASN A 253 -31.37 -16.27 15.60
N VAL A 254 -31.84 -15.64 14.52
CA VAL A 254 -33.13 -14.94 14.46
C VAL A 254 -34.20 -15.90 13.92
N GLY A 255 -35.25 -16.14 14.71
CA GLY A 255 -36.29 -17.14 14.43
C GLY A 255 -37.50 -16.64 13.62
N ASP A 256 -37.57 -15.34 13.36
CA ASP A 256 -38.67 -14.67 12.64
C ASP A 256 -38.19 -14.13 11.28
N ASP A 257 -39.12 -13.74 10.40
CA ASP A 257 -38.78 -13.05 9.15
C ASP A 257 -38.07 -11.73 9.47
N PHE A 258 -36.88 -11.53 8.89
CA PHE A 258 -36.09 -10.32 9.08
C PHE A 258 -35.52 -9.80 7.76
N THR A 259 -35.22 -8.50 7.74
CA THR A 259 -34.34 -7.89 6.75
C THR A 259 -33.01 -7.54 7.40
N VAL A 260 -31.90 -7.75 6.71
CA VAL A 260 -30.57 -7.45 7.23
C VAL A 260 -29.81 -6.50 6.32
N VAL A 261 -29.20 -5.49 6.93
CA VAL A 261 -28.28 -4.55 6.29
C VAL A 261 -26.98 -4.52 7.08
N ALA A 262 -25.85 -4.63 6.39
CA ALA A 262 -24.53 -4.45 6.99
C ALA A 262 -24.03 -3.03 6.75
N ARG A 263 -23.42 -2.44 7.76
CA ARG A 263 -22.73 -1.15 7.69
C ARG A 263 -21.32 -1.28 8.21
N ALA A 264 -20.39 -0.63 7.53
CA ALA A 264 -19.00 -0.54 7.93
C ALA A 264 -18.48 0.89 7.71
N GLN A 265 -17.49 1.29 8.52
CA GLN A 265 -16.72 2.50 8.26
C GLN A 265 -15.30 2.09 7.94
N VAL A 266 -14.81 2.51 6.77
CA VAL A 266 -13.46 2.19 6.32
C VAL A 266 -12.67 3.47 6.22
N LEU A 267 -11.49 3.46 6.81
CA LEU A 267 -10.56 4.57 6.70
C LEU A 267 -9.93 4.54 5.31
N THR A 268 -10.11 5.60 4.56
CA THR A 268 -9.53 5.71 3.23
C THR A 268 -8.05 6.06 3.30
N PRO A 269 -7.29 5.79 2.23
CA PRO A 269 -5.92 6.25 2.03
C PRO A 269 -5.67 7.76 2.21
N LEU A 270 -6.72 8.58 2.12
CA LEU A 270 -6.69 10.02 2.37
C LEU A 270 -6.89 10.38 3.85
N CYS A 271 -6.99 9.38 4.74
CA CYS A 271 -7.32 9.54 6.14
C CYS A 271 -8.71 10.16 6.38
N GLU A 272 -9.64 9.90 5.46
CA GLU A 272 -11.05 10.27 5.59
C GLU A 272 -11.88 9.00 5.81
N TRP A 273 -12.89 9.07 6.66
CA TRP A 273 -13.81 7.95 6.86
C TRP A 273 -14.82 7.86 5.73
N GLU A 274 -14.90 6.69 5.08
CA GLU A 274 -15.95 6.39 4.11
C GLU A 274 -16.93 5.38 4.72
N ASN A 275 -18.22 5.68 4.62
CA ASN A 275 -19.28 4.79 5.07
C ASN A 275 -19.65 3.84 3.92
N VAL A 276 -19.75 2.56 4.22
CA VAL A 276 -20.13 1.52 3.25
C VAL A 276 -21.35 0.78 3.80
N GLU A 277 -22.36 0.64 2.96
CA GLU A 277 -23.59 -0.09 3.28
C GLU A 277 -23.79 -1.22 2.27
N SER A 278 -24.26 -2.38 2.74
CA SER A 278 -24.63 -3.49 1.85
C SER A 278 -26.01 -3.27 1.22
N GLY A 279 -26.29 -3.99 0.13
CA GLY A 279 -27.68 -4.20 -0.27
C GLY A 279 -28.47 -4.91 0.84
N GLU A 280 -29.78 -4.66 0.90
CA GLU A 280 -30.70 -5.31 1.83
C GLU A 280 -30.90 -6.78 1.42
N VAL A 281 -30.81 -7.69 2.39
CA VAL A 281 -31.12 -9.11 2.20
C VAL A 281 -32.34 -9.45 3.04
N ILE A 282 -33.36 -10.02 2.40
CA ILE A 282 -34.64 -10.36 3.01
C ILE A 282 -34.75 -11.87 3.10
N THR A 283 -35.03 -12.40 4.30
CA THR A 283 -35.38 -13.82 4.46
C THR A 283 -36.91 -13.95 4.43
N ASN A 284 -37.50 -13.98 3.24
CA ASN A 284 -38.92 -14.35 3.14
C ASN A 284 -39.02 -15.87 3.34
N ILE A 285 -39.59 -16.33 4.46
CA ILE A 285 -39.99 -17.73 4.60
C ILE A 285 -41.18 -17.98 3.68
N PHE A 286 -40.93 -18.43 2.45
CA PHE A 286 -41.99 -19.01 1.62
C PHE A 286 -42.28 -20.42 2.13
N PHE A 287 -43.45 -20.63 2.74
CA PHE A 287 -43.97 -21.98 2.98
C PHE A 287 -44.21 -22.69 1.64
N ASN A 288 -43.21 -23.42 1.16
CA ASN A 288 -43.33 -24.27 -0.04
C ASN A 288 -43.66 -25.71 0.37
N GLY A 289 -44.68 -25.87 1.21
CA GLY A 289 -45.13 -27.15 1.74
C GLY A 289 -46.66 -27.21 1.72
N ALA A 290 -47.20 -28.31 1.18
CA ALA A 290 -48.63 -28.54 1.12
C ALA A 290 -49.26 -28.40 2.52
N VAL A 291 -50.20 -27.47 2.67
CA VAL A 291 -51.02 -27.33 3.88
C VAL A 291 -51.94 -28.54 3.95
N THR A 292 -51.55 -29.60 4.67
CA THR A 292 -52.47 -30.69 5.02
C THR A 292 -53.39 -30.22 6.14
N TYR A 293 -54.64 -29.97 5.76
CA TYR A 293 -55.73 -29.62 6.67
C TYR A 293 -56.10 -30.82 7.55
N ASN A 294 -55.82 -30.74 8.85
CA ASN A 294 -56.17 -31.78 9.81
C ASN A 294 -57.51 -31.48 10.51
N GLY A 295 -58.59 -31.33 9.73
CA GLY A 295 -60.01 -31.54 10.09
C GLY A 295 -60.64 -30.97 11.35
N LEU A 296 -59.95 -30.24 12.23
CA LEU A 296 -60.41 -29.98 13.61
C LEU A 296 -61.20 -28.69 13.80
N TYR A 297 -61.29 -27.81 12.79
CA TYR A 297 -62.02 -26.55 12.93
C TYR A 297 -62.84 -26.22 11.68
N THR A 298 -64.16 -26.42 11.78
CA THR A 298 -65.13 -25.93 10.80
C THR A 298 -65.39 -24.45 11.02
N TYR A 299 -64.95 -23.60 10.08
CA TYR A 299 -65.44 -22.22 9.99
C TYR A 299 -66.62 -22.19 9.02
N ARG A 300 -67.77 -21.66 9.48
CA ARG A 300 -68.85 -21.20 8.59
C ARG A 300 -68.49 -19.80 8.09
N GLY A 301 -68.67 -19.58 6.78
CA GLY A 301 -68.33 -18.34 6.08
C GLY A 301 -69.12 -17.12 6.55
#